data_AF-A0A099D939-F1
#
_entry.id   AF-A0A099D939-F1
#
_cell.length_a   1.000
_cell.length_b   1.000
_cell.length_c   1.000
_cell.angle_alpha   90.00
_cell.angle_beta   90.00
_cell.angle_gamma   90.00
#
_symmetry.space_group_name_H-M   'P 1'
#
loop_
_entity.id
_entity.type
_entity.pdbx_description
1 polymer ?
#
loop_
_entity_poly.entity_id
_entity_poly.type
_entity_poly.pdbx_seq_one_letter_code
_entity_poly.pdbx_strand_id
1 'polypeptide(L)' 'MPQRYDVSYPGVRVRCRDESGSSSLVVWRSQWTPEVIRIETPTIYNRTVWTVEQARVLRDVLDAAVRCAGGDAR' A
#
# COMPACT_ATOMS: atom_id res chain seq x y z
N MET A 1 -10.03 2.35 16.15
CA MET A 1 -10.62 3.36 15.24
C MET A 1 -9.94 3.23 13.89
N PRO A 2 -10.66 3.17 12.75
CA PRO A 2 -9.97 3.21 11.46
C PRO A 2 -9.34 4.60 11.33
N GLN A 3 -8.01 4.66 11.27
CA GLN A 3 -7.29 5.89 10.94
C GLN A 3 -7.78 6.33 9.56
N ARG A 4 -8.41 7.51 9.49
CA ARG A 4 -8.77 8.12 8.21
C ARG A 4 -7.49 8.68 7.60
N TYR A 5 -6.93 7.91 6.68
CA TYR A 5 -5.84 8.35 5.83
C TYR A 5 -6.38 9.22 4.69
N ASP A 6 -5.78 10.39 4.47
CA ASP A 6 -6.01 11.12 3.23
C ASP A 6 -5.21 10.46 2.11
N VAL A 7 -5.94 9.85 1.17
CA VAL A 7 -5.38 9.12 0.03
C VAL A 7 -5.42 9.95 -1.26
N SER A 8 -5.85 11.21 -1.19
CA SER A 8 -5.77 12.15 -2.31
C SER A 8 -4.30 12.45 -2.60
N TYR A 9 -3.91 12.60 -3.88
CA TYR A 9 -2.52 12.91 -4.22
C TYR A 9 -1.99 14.11 -3.38
N PRO A 10 -0.85 13.99 -2.68
CA PRO A 10 0.21 12.97 -2.84
C PRO A 10 0.04 11.68 -2.02
N GLY A 11 -1.03 11.55 -1.24
CA GLY A 11 -1.43 10.35 -0.49
C GLY A 11 -0.58 10.05 0.74
N VAL A 12 -0.57 8.78 1.15
CA VAL A 12 0.09 8.32 2.38
C VAL A 12 1.43 7.69 2.09
N ARG A 13 2.45 8.14 2.84
CA ARG A 13 3.77 7.52 2.84
C ARG A 13 3.86 6.45 3.92
N VAL A 14 4.14 5.22 3.49
CA VAL A 14 4.37 4.05 4.36
C VAL A 14 5.86 3.72 4.34
N ARG A 15 6.53 3.71 5.49
CA ARG A 15 7.95 3.37 5.57
C ARG A 15 8.15 1.86 5.38
N CYS A 16 9.17 1.48 4.63
CA CYS A 16 9.51 0.08 4.37
C CYS A 16 11.02 -0.09 4.17
N ARG A 17 11.44 -1.32 3.87
CA ARG A 17 12.79 -1.66 3.42
C ARG A 17 12.68 -2.35 2.06
N ASP A 18 13.46 -1.90 1.10
CA ASP A 18 13.67 -2.60 -0.16
C ASP A 18 15.09 -3.22 -0.17
N GLU A 19 15.49 -3.82 -1.30
CA GLU A 19 16.80 -4.46 -1.47
C GLU A 19 17.97 -3.49 -1.26
N SER A 20 17.75 -2.19 -1.43
CA SER A 20 18.77 -1.14 -1.26
C SER A 20 18.81 -0.54 0.16
N GLY A 21 17.85 -0.87 1.03
CA GLY A 21 17.79 -0.41 2.41
C GLY A 21 16.50 0.32 2.76
N SER A 22 16.59 1.34 3.62
CA SER A 22 15.39 2.05 4.12
C SER A 22 14.74 2.88 3.02
N SER A 23 13.45 2.65 2.83
CA SER A 23 12.67 3.22 1.73
C SER A 23 11.26 3.60 2.20
N SER A 24 10.40 3.95 1.26
CA SER A 24 8.97 4.14 1.53
C SER A 24 8.13 3.84 0.31
N LEU A 25 6.88 3.42 0.52
CA LEU A 25 5.85 3.39 -0.50
C LEU A 25 4.96 4.63 -0.34
N VAL A 26 4.52 5.21 -1.44
CA VAL A 26 3.51 6.26 -1.48
C VAL A 26 2.24 5.66 -2.06
N VAL A 27 1.14 5.71 -1.30
CA VAL A 27 -0.15 5.15 -1.68
C VAL A 27 -1.15 6.28 -1.87
N TRP A 28 -1.72 6.40 -3.07
CA TRP A 28 -2.66 7.47 -3.39
C TRP A 28 -3.70 7.05 -4.43
N ARG A 29 -4.81 7.79 -4.50
CA ARG A 29 -5.86 7.68 -5.51
C ARG A 29 -5.86 8.92 -6.37
N SER A 30 -5.95 8.72 -7.68
CA SER A 30 -6.02 9.81 -8.64
C SER A 30 -7.41 10.46 -8.62
N GLN A 31 -7.45 11.78 -8.59
CA GLN A 31 -8.70 12.53 -8.76
C GLN A 31 -9.29 12.38 -10.18
N TRP A 32 -8.45 12.06 -11.17
CA TRP A 32 -8.85 11.93 -12.58
C TRP A 32 -9.25 10.50 -12.95
N THR A 33 -8.79 9.51 -12.18
CA THR A 33 -9.07 8.08 -12.37
C THR A 33 -9.37 7.48 -11.00
N PRO A 34 -10.56 7.76 -10.43
CA PRO A 34 -10.90 7.37 -9.05
C PRO A 34 -10.96 5.85 -8.84
N GLU A 35 -11.12 5.08 -9.91
CA GLU A 35 -11.18 3.62 -9.92
C GLU A 35 -9.81 2.93 -9.73
N VAL A 36 -8.71 3.70 -9.71
CA VAL A 36 -7.37 3.15 -9.51
C VAL A 36 -6.66 3.69 -8.25
N ILE A 37 -5.85 2.83 -7.65
CA ILE A 37 -4.93 3.10 -6.55
C ILE A 37 -3.51 2.95 -7.08
N ARG A 38 -2.67 3.94 -6.81
CA ARG A 38 -1.26 3.92 -7.16
C ARG A 38 -0.43 3.66 -5.92
N ILE A 39 0.53 2.75 -6.06
CA ILE A 39 1.53 2.43 -5.05
C ILE A 39 2.90 2.62 -5.70
N GLU A 40 3.68 3.56 -5.17
CA GLU A 40 4.94 3.99 -5.77
C GLU A 40 6.07 3.90 -4.75
N THR A 41 7.16 3.19 -5.06
CA THR A 41 8.45 3.46 -4.42
C THR A 41 9.10 4.71 -5.04
N PRO A 42 10.00 5.41 -4.31
CA PRO A 42 10.85 6.45 -4.88
C PRO A 42 11.65 5.98 -6.09
N THR A 43 11.98 4.69 -6.15
CA THR A 43 12.59 4.07 -7.32
C THR A 43 11.54 3.87 -8.42
N ILE A 44 11.82 4.39 -9.62
CA ILE A 44 10.88 4.39 -10.76
C ILE A 44 10.42 2.96 -11.14
N TYR A 45 11.21 1.95 -10.78
CA TYR A 45 11.01 0.56 -11.14
C TYR A 45 9.81 -0.13 -10.47
N ASN A 46 9.34 0.31 -9.29
CA ASN A 46 8.21 -0.35 -8.60
C ASN A 46 6.97 0.58 -8.50
N ARG A 47 6.51 1.07 -9.65
CA ARG A 47 5.21 1.75 -9.76
C ARG A 47 4.15 0.75 -10.17
N THR A 48 3.15 0.58 -9.33
CA THR A 48 2.04 -0.34 -9.60
C THR A 48 0.71 0.41 -9.57
N VAL A 49 -0.18 0.03 -10.48
CA VAL A 49 -1.54 0.56 -10.59
C VAL A 49 -2.49 -0.59 -10.32
N TRP A 50 -3.42 -0.38 -9.40
CA TRP A 50 -4.39 -1.39 -8.96
C TRP A 50 -5.79 -0.84 -9.14
N THR A 51 -6.72 -1.62 -9.65
CA THR A 51 -8.14 -1.27 -9.51
C THR A 51 -8.57 -1.40 -8.05
N VAL A 52 -9.69 -0.78 -7.68
CA VAL A 52 -10.26 -0.93 -6.32
C VAL A 52 -10.48 -2.40 -5.95
N GLU A 53 -10.96 -3.23 -6.89
CA GLU A 53 -11.18 -4.66 -6.61
C GLU A 53 -9.87 -5.42 -6.40
N GLN A 54 -8.85 -5.18 -7.21
CA GLN A 54 -7.54 -5.81 -7.01
C GLN A 54 -6.90 -5.35 -5.69
N ALA A 55 -7.08 -4.08 -5.32
CA ALA A 55 -6.60 -3.57 -4.04
C ALA A 55 -7.33 -4.19 -2.83
N ARG A 56 -8.62 -4.55 -2.96
CA ARG A 56 -9.33 -5.33 -1.92
C ARG A 56 -8.69 -6.70 -1.74
N VAL A 57 -8.40 -7.41 -2.82
CA VAL A 57 -7.71 -8.69 -2.76
C VAL A 57 -6.33 -8.54 -2.10
N LEU A 58 -5.56 -7.53 -2.49
CA LEU A 58 -4.26 -7.25 -1.87
C LEU A 58 -4.39 -6.98 -0.37
N ARG A 59 -5.39 -6.18 0.05
CA ARG A 59 -5.67 -5.93 1.47
C ARG A 59 -5.93 -7.23 2.22
N ASP A 60 -6.76 -8.11 1.66
CA ASP A 60 -7.15 -9.36 2.33
C ASP A 60 -5.95 -10.31 2.43
N VAL A 61 -5.07 -10.36 1.42
CA VAL A 61 -3.80 -11.10 1.48
C VAL A 61 -2.85 -10.53 2.54
N LEU A 62 -2.70 -9.21 2.61
CA LEU A 62 -1.86 -8.54 3.63
C LEU A 62 -2.40 -8.78 5.05
N ASP A 63 -3.71 -8.66 5.25
CA ASP A 63 -4.37 -8.91 6.53
C ASP A 63 -4.22 -10.38 6.97
N ALA A 64 -4.36 -11.34 6.05
CA ALA A 64 -4.09 -12.74 6.32
C ALA A 64 -2.63 -12.97 6.73
N ALA A 65 -1.67 -12.39 5.99
CA ALA A 65 -0.24 -12.49 6.33
C ALA A 65 0.08 -11.90 7.71
N VAL A 66 -0.50 -10.73 8.05
CA VAL A 66 -0.34 -10.09 9.37
C VAL A 66 -0.90 -10.97 10.49
N ARG A 67 -2.09 -11.56 10.30
CA ARG A 67 -2.67 -12.48 11.29
C ARG A 67 -1.84 -13.74 11.48
N CYS A 68 -1.29 -14.32 10.41
CA CYS A 68 -0.39 -15.46 10.52
C CYS A 68 0.90 -15.08 11.27
N ALA A 69 1.51 -13.94 10.95
CA ALA A 69 2.71 -13.48 11.63
C ALA A 69 2.49 -13.20 13.14
N GLY A 70 1.28 -12.78 13.52
CA GLY A 70 0.88 -12.62 14.92
C GLY A 70 0.43 -13.91 15.63
N GLY A 71 0.36 -15.04 14.90
CA GLY A 71 -0.11 -16.34 15.39
C GLY A 71 0.97 -17.24 15.98
N ASP A 72 2.26 -16.95 15.75
CA ASP A 72 3.43 -17.69 16.28
C ASP A 72 4.16 -16.91 17.38
N ALA A 73 3.41 -16.26 18.26
CA ALA A 73 3.91 -15.77 19.54
C ALA A 73 3.26 -16.57 20.68
N ARG A 74 3.67 -17.82 20.82
CA ARG A 74 3.44 -18.61 22.05
C ARG A 74 4.64 -19.44 22.41
#